data_AF-A0A1B9IYT6-F1
#
_entry.id   AF-A0A1B9IYT6-F1
#
_cell.length_a   1.000
_cell.length_b   1.000
_cell.length_c   1.000
_cell.angle_alpha   90.00
_cell.angle_beta   90.00
_cell.angle_gamma   90.00
#
_symmetry.space_group_name_H-M   'P 1'
#
loop_
_entity.id
_entity.type
_entity.pdbx_description
1 polymer ?
#
loop_
_entity_poly.entity_id
_entity_poly.type
_entity_poly.pdbx_seq_one_letter_code
_entity_poly.pdbx_strand_id
1 'polypeptide(L)'
;MTREDELSEVGTNAIQDWTPNTDATLYDRDSIVTRTLEAGGKNTGQAVCEDFSLWGIYDILITPKLPMLATKLPSADASVQALMENAAGVSLNTSAFNLIGLPALNLPVGFLPSLVEGKTKLPIGRQIISKNYGETEVYKAAHAWENNNDWHTFA
;
A
#
# COMPACT_ATOMS: atom_id res chain seq x y z
N MET A 1 11.97 -14.99 -29.59
CA MET A 1 11.24 -14.42 -28.45
C MET A 1 12.02 -13.21 -28.01
N THR A 2 11.44 -12.02 -28.16
CA THR A 2 12.09 -10.76 -27.78
C THR A 2 11.76 -10.44 -26.33
N ARG A 3 12.56 -9.60 -25.66
CA ARG A 3 12.36 -9.20 -24.25
C ARG A 3 10.98 -8.58 -24.01
N GLU A 4 10.41 -7.94 -25.03
CA GLU A 4 9.07 -7.35 -25.00
C GLU A 4 7.96 -8.42 -24.98
N ASP A 5 8.21 -9.58 -25.59
CA ASP A 5 7.27 -10.71 -25.57
C ASP A 5 7.23 -11.37 -24.18
N GLU A 6 8.37 -11.53 -23.50
CA GLU A 6 8.43 -12.14 -22.15
C GLU A 6 7.76 -11.28 -21.06
N LEU A 7 7.88 -9.95 -21.16
CA LEU A 7 7.23 -9.02 -20.24
C LEU A 7 5.71 -8.90 -20.46
N SER A 8 5.18 -9.42 -21.57
CA SER A 8 3.74 -9.33 -21.88
C SER A 8 2.88 -10.37 -21.14
N GLU A 9 3.49 -11.46 -20.65
CA GLU A 9 2.78 -12.58 -20.01
C GLU A 9 2.96 -12.66 -18.48
N VAL A 10 3.78 -11.77 -17.89
CA VAL A 10 4.08 -11.75 -16.45
C VAL A 10 3.82 -10.36 -15.87
N GLY A 11 3.84 -10.24 -14.54
CA GLY A 11 3.79 -8.93 -13.89
C GLY A 11 2.47 -8.17 -14.10
N THR A 12 2.56 -6.86 -14.18
CA THR A 12 1.46 -5.92 -14.43
C THR A 12 0.67 -6.28 -15.70
N ASN A 13 1.32 -6.89 -16.69
CA ASN A 13 0.70 -7.22 -17.97
C ASN A 13 -0.18 -8.49 -17.94
N ALA A 14 -0.03 -9.32 -16.91
CA ALA A 14 -0.85 -10.52 -16.75
C ALA A 14 -2.31 -10.21 -16.34
N ILE A 15 -2.55 -9.09 -15.67
CA ILE A 15 -3.88 -8.68 -15.19
C ILE A 15 -4.07 -7.17 -15.45
N GLN A 16 -4.77 -6.85 -16.54
CA GLN A 16 -5.10 -5.50 -16.95
C GLN A 16 -6.51 -5.11 -16.48
N ASP A 17 -6.74 -3.80 -16.27
CA ASP A 17 -8.05 -3.20 -16.01
C ASP A 17 -8.85 -3.76 -14.80
N TRP A 18 -8.15 -4.31 -13.80
CA TRP A 18 -8.79 -4.83 -12.59
C TRP A 18 -8.68 -3.84 -11.42
N THR A 19 -9.83 -3.49 -10.84
CA THR A 19 -9.89 -2.75 -9.57
C THR A 19 -10.29 -3.73 -8.47
N PRO A 20 -9.52 -3.85 -7.37
CA PRO A 20 -9.88 -4.73 -6.27
C PRO A 20 -11.25 -4.37 -5.70
N ASN A 21 -12.11 -5.38 -5.55
CA ASN A 21 -13.33 -5.27 -4.74
C ASN A 21 -13.03 -5.15 -3.25
N THR A 22 -11.79 -5.49 -2.85
CA THR A 22 -11.28 -5.38 -1.48
C THR A 22 -10.01 -4.56 -1.52
N ASP A 23 -10.14 -3.28 -1.23
CA ASP A 23 -9.02 -2.39 -0.97
C ASP A 23 -8.63 -2.48 0.51
N ALA A 24 -7.53 -1.85 0.93
CA ALA A 24 -6.94 -1.90 2.29
C ALA A 24 -7.81 -1.39 3.46
N THR A 25 -9.11 -1.33 3.24
CA THR A 25 -10.15 -1.05 4.20
C THR A 25 -11.28 -2.03 3.91
N LEU A 26 -11.42 -3.02 4.78
CA LEU A 26 -12.67 -3.77 4.91
C LEU A 26 -13.83 -2.76 4.96
N TYR A 27 -14.56 -2.60 3.83
CA TYR A 27 -15.90 -2.02 3.69
C TYR A 27 -16.14 -0.53 3.32
N ASP A 28 -15.19 0.29 2.83
CA ASP A 28 -15.60 1.62 2.33
C ASP A 28 -14.79 2.17 1.15
N ARG A 29 -15.40 3.09 0.39
CA ARG A 29 -14.84 3.77 -0.79
C ARG A 29 -13.69 4.74 -0.45
N ASP A 30 -13.39 4.95 0.82
CA ASP A 30 -12.36 5.90 1.29
C ASP A 30 -10.95 5.27 1.33
N SER A 31 -10.62 4.50 0.31
CA SER A 31 -9.40 3.70 0.26
C SER A 31 -8.19 4.46 -0.29
N ILE A 32 -6.98 3.96 -0.05
CA ILE A 32 -5.78 4.62 -0.57
C ILE A 32 -5.70 4.58 -2.10
N VAL A 33 -6.21 3.51 -2.73
CA VAL A 33 -6.23 3.42 -4.20
C VAL A 33 -7.23 4.44 -4.71
N THR A 34 -8.42 4.54 -4.11
CA THR A 34 -9.41 5.56 -4.48
C THR A 34 -8.84 6.97 -4.34
N ARG A 35 -8.20 7.30 -3.22
CA ARG A 35 -7.51 8.59 -3.03
C ARG A 35 -6.40 8.83 -4.04
N THR A 36 -5.70 7.78 -4.46
CA THR A 36 -4.66 7.88 -5.50
C THR A 36 -5.28 8.14 -6.87
N LEU A 37 -6.38 7.47 -7.21
CA LEU A 37 -7.13 7.69 -8.44
C LEU A 37 -7.78 9.09 -8.48
N GLU A 38 -8.36 9.55 -7.37
CA GLU A 38 -8.93 10.89 -7.22
C GLU A 38 -7.87 12.00 -7.36
N ALA A 39 -6.66 11.74 -6.88
CA ALA A 39 -5.50 12.61 -7.11
C ALA A 39 -4.96 12.54 -8.56
N GLY A 40 -5.67 11.87 -9.47
CA GLY A 40 -5.29 11.74 -10.89
C GLY A 40 -4.35 10.56 -11.18
N GLY A 41 -4.12 9.67 -10.22
CA GLY A 41 -3.36 8.45 -10.42
C GLY A 41 -4.10 7.48 -11.35
N LYS A 42 -3.33 6.62 -12.02
CA LYS A 42 -3.87 5.56 -12.88
C LYS A 42 -3.41 4.20 -12.35
N ASN A 43 -4.34 3.27 -12.18
CA ASN A 43 -3.98 1.87 -11.91
C ASN A 43 -3.53 1.23 -13.23
N THR A 44 -2.36 0.61 -13.22
CA THR A 44 -1.77 0.02 -14.41
C THR A 44 -1.55 -1.49 -14.32
N GLY A 45 -1.68 -2.11 -13.13
CA GLY A 45 -1.63 -3.58 -12.93
C GLY A 45 -1.14 -4.00 -11.53
N GLN A 46 -1.00 -5.32 -11.30
CA GLN A 46 -0.98 -5.91 -9.94
C GLN A 46 0.30 -6.64 -9.49
N ALA A 47 1.13 -7.16 -10.40
CA ALA A 47 2.27 -7.99 -10.01
C ALA A 47 3.57 -7.17 -9.97
N VAL A 48 3.76 -6.51 -8.83
CA VAL A 48 4.74 -5.44 -8.74
C VAL A 48 6.12 -5.90 -8.29
N CYS A 49 6.24 -6.95 -7.48
CA CYS A 49 7.57 -7.38 -7.01
C CYS A 49 8.43 -7.94 -8.15
N GLU A 50 7.83 -8.64 -9.11
CA GLU A 50 8.53 -9.18 -10.28
C GLU A 50 8.87 -8.05 -11.26
N ASP A 51 7.93 -7.15 -11.55
CA ASP A 51 8.18 -5.97 -12.40
C ASP A 51 9.24 -5.04 -11.81
N PHE A 52 9.17 -4.70 -10.52
CA PHE A 52 10.15 -3.79 -9.90
C PHE A 52 11.54 -4.41 -9.82
N SER A 53 11.63 -5.73 -9.58
CA SER A 53 12.91 -6.45 -9.53
C SER A 53 13.53 -6.60 -10.92
N LEU A 54 12.73 -6.60 -11.99
CA LEU A 54 13.15 -6.80 -13.38
C LEU A 54 13.20 -5.52 -14.22
N TRP A 55 13.47 -4.36 -13.59
CA TRP A 55 13.61 -3.06 -14.28
C TRP A 55 12.28 -2.50 -14.81
N GLY A 56 11.24 -2.57 -13.98
CA GLY A 56 9.90 -2.12 -14.30
C GLY A 56 9.83 -0.69 -14.84
N ILE A 57 8.80 -0.45 -15.64
CA ILE A 57 8.58 0.80 -16.38
C ILE A 57 8.22 2.01 -15.50
N TYR A 58 7.92 1.78 -14.21
CA TYR A 58 7.54 2.82 -13.25
C TYR A 58 8.73 3.25 -12.39
N ASP A 59 8.73 4.52 -11.97
CA ASP A 59 9.76 5.08 -11.10
C ASP A 59 9.52 4.71 -9.62
N ILE A 60 8.25 4.71 -9.22
CA ILE A 60 7.80 4.36 -7.87
C ILE A 60 6.55 3.50 -7.92
N LEU A 61 6.36 2.68 -6.89
CA LEU A 61 5.12 1.96 -6.58
C LEU A 61 4.47 2.59 -5.35
N ILE A 62 3.14 2.71 -5.39
CA ILE A 62 2.34 3.16 -4.24
C ILE A 62 1.43 2.01 -3.79
N THR A 63 1.45 1.71 -2.50
CA THR A 63 0.55 0.75 -1.85
C THR A 63 -0.01 1.33 -0.54
N PRO A 64 -1.14 0.82 -0.03
CA PRO A 64 -1.47 1.00 1.39
C PRO A 64 -0.40 0.37 2.26
N LYS A 65 0.00 1.03 3.36
CA LYS A 65 0.99 0.47 4.29
C LYS A 65 0.48 -0.82 4.93
N LEU A 66 -0.75 -0.76 5.45
CA LEU A 66 -1.43 -1.87 6.09
C LEU A 66 -2.74 -2.12 5.36
N PRO A 67 -3.15 -3.38 5.15
CA PRO A 67 -4.45 -3.73 4.56
C PRO A 67 -5.60 -3.63 5.57
N MET A 68 -5.36 -3.06 6.75
CA MET A 68 -6.30 -2.99 7.86
C MET A 68 -6.03 -1.77 8.75
N LEU A 69 -7.06 -1.36 9.49
CA LEU A 69 -6.92 -0.37 10.56
C LEU A 69 -6.37 -1.00 11.84
N ALA A 70 -5.91 -0.15 12.76
CA ALA A 70 -5.47 -0.60 14.07
C ALA A 70 -6.59 -1.37 14.79
N THR A 71 -6.32 -2.61 15.15
CA THR A 71 -7.24 -3.48 15.88
C THR A 71 -7.14 -3.19 17.39
N LYS A 72 -8.18 -3.57 18.13
CA LYS A 72 -8.13 -3.52 19.59
C LYS A 72 -7.08 -4.51 20.10
N LEU A 73 -6.28 -4.07 21.08
CA LEU A 73 -5.33 -4.96 21.73
C LEU A 73 -6.08 -6.16 22.34
N PRO A 74 -5.60 -7.40 22.12
CA PRO A 74 -6.11 -8.57 22.81
C PRO A 74 -5.96 -8.41 24.33
N SER A 75 -6.78 -9.13 25.09
CA SER A 75 -6.65 -9.19 26.54
C SER A 75 -5.31 -9.80 26.95
N ALA A 76 -4.82 -9.48 28.15
CA ALA A 76 -3.55 -10.00 28.66
C ALA A 76 -3.54 -11.53 28.84
N ASP A 77 -4.72 -12.12 28.99
CA ASP A 77 -4.96 -13.57 29.10
C ASP A 77 -5.40 -14.21 27.77
N ALA A 78 -5.28 -13.50 26.64
CA ALA A 78 -5.66 -14.01 25.33
C ALA A 78 -4.86 -15.26 24.94
N SER A 79 -5.53 -16.19 24.25
CA SER A 79 -4.87 -17.38 23.72
C SER A 79 -3.86 -17.01 22.62
N VAL A 80 -2.88 -17.88 22.38
CA VAL A 80 -1.92 -17.73 21.28
C VAL A 80 -2.65 -17.59 19.93
N GLN A 81 -3.73 -18.34 19.72
CA GLN A 81 -4.54 -18.23 18.52
C GLN A 81 -5.11 -16.82 18.35
N ALA A 82 -5.71 -16.25 19.40
CA ALA A 82 -6.26 -14.89 19.34
C ALA A 82 -5.18 -13.83 19.10
N LEU A 83 -3.98 -14.01 19.66
CA LEU A 83 -2.82 -13.14 19.38
C LEU A 83 -2.38 -13.24 17.91
N MET A 84 -2.32 -14.45 17.36
CA MET A 84 -1.96 -14.68 15.96
C MET A 84 -3.00 -14.10 15.00
N GLU A 85 -4.29 -14.30 15.28
CA GLU A 85 -5.39 -13.72 14.49
C GLU A 85 -5.37 -12.19 14.52
N ASN A 86 -5.05 -11.58 15.67
CA ASN A 86 -4.93 -10.13 15.79
C ASN A 86 -3.75 -9.54 15.00
N ALA A 87 -2.64 -10.28 14.90
CA ALA A 87 -1.44 -9.87 14.17
C ALA A 87 -1.43 -10.32 12.69
N ALA A 88 -2.34 -11.20 12.30
CA ALA A 88 -2.39 -11.75 10.95
C ALA A 88 -2.62 -10.63 9.93
N GLY A 89 -1.86 -10.66 8.83
CA GLY A 89 -2.07 -9.74 7.71
C GLY A 89 -1.35 -8.39 7.80
N VAL A 90 -0.76 -8.03 8.95
CA VAL A 90 -0.08 -6.73 9.14
C VAL A 90 1.07 -6.52 8.14
N SER A 91 1.77 -7.60 7.75
CA SER A 91 2.95 -7.51 6.86
C SER A 91 2.69 -7.87 5.40
N LEU A 92 1.43 -8.01 4.97
CA LEU A 92 1.11 -8.46 3.60
C LEU A 92 1.66 -7.52 2.52
N ASN A 93 1.63 -6.21 2.77
CA ASN A 93 2.10 -5.21 1.81
C ASN A 93 3.55 -4.78 2.03
N THR A 94 4.20 -5.18 3.12
CA THR A 94 5.55 -4.69 3.48
C THR A 94 6.62 -5.77 3.39
N SER A 95 6.26 -7.02 3.72
CA SER A 95 7.21 -8.14 3.83
C SER A 95 7.94 -8.44 2.52
N ALA A 96 7.27 -8.33 1.38
CA ALA A 96 7.87 -8.56 0.08
C ALA A 96 9.06 -7.61 -0.15
N PHE A 97 8.95 -6.33 0.22
CA PHE A 97 10.00 -5.33 0.03
C PHE A 97 11.16 -5.50 1.00
N ASN A 98 10.91 -6.01 2.21
CA ASN A 98 11.98 -6.46 3.11
C ASN A 98 12.79 -7.61 2.50
N LEU A 99 12.12 -8.56 1.84
CA LEU A 99 12.77 -9.74 1.25
C LEU A 99 13.71 -9.36 0.10
N ILE A 100 13.28 -8.46 -0.78
CA ILE A 100 14.05 -8.05 -1.97
C ILE A 100 14.94 -6.82 -1.74
N GLY A 101 14.81 -6.15 -0.58
CA GLY A 101 15.68 -5.03 -0.19
C GLY A 101 15.37 -3.69 -0.86
N LEU A 102 14.15 -3.49 -1.38
CA LEU A 102 13.79 -2.24 -2.03
C LEU A 102 13.59 -1.11 -0.99
N PRO A 103 14.01 0.13 -1.31
CA PRO A 103 13.69 1.28 -0.48
C PRO A 103 12.18 1.52 -0.43
N ALA A 104 11.64 1.67 0.79
CA ALA A 104 10.23 1.96 1.02
C ALA A 104 10.07 3.00 2.14
N LEU A 105 9.18 3.96 1.94
CA LEU A 105 8.81 4.98 2.93
C LEU A 105 7.31 4.91 3.18
N ASN A 106 6.91 5.04 4.45
CA ASN A 106 5.52 5.22 4.80
C ASN A 106 5.24 6.64 5.33
N LEU A 107 4.18 7.26 4.83
CA LEU A 107 3.71 8.57 5.28
C LEU A 107 2.20 8.55 5.57
N PRO A 108 1.71 9.39 6.50
CA PRO A 108 0.29 9.49 6.79
C PRO A 108 -0.49 10.15 5.64
N VAL A 109 -1.71 9.70 5.41
CA VAL A 109 -2.56 10.16 4.29
C VAL A 109 -4.01 10.39 4.68
N GLY A 110 -4.29 10.48 5.98
CA GLY A 110 -5.62 10.74 6.51
C GLY A 110 -5.97 9.86 7.70
N PHE A 111 -7.26 9.88 8.02
CA PHE A 111 -7.83 9.05 9.07
C PHE A 111 -9.13 8.40 8.61
N LEU A 112 -9.36 7.18 9.06
CA LEU A 112 -10.61 6.46 8.83
C LEU A 112 -11.31 6.13 10.15
N PRO A 113 -12.64 6.02 10.16
CA PRO A 113 -13.37 5.61 11.35
C PRO A 113 -12.94 4.20 11.80
N SER A 114 -12.78 4.02 13.11
CA SER A 114 -12.53 2.70 13.70
C SER A 114 -13.64 1.71 13.32
N LEU A 115 -13.24 0.50 12.93
CA LEU A 115 -14.16 -0.62 12.67
C LEU A 115 -14.63 -1.29 13.97
N VAL A 116 -13.97 -0.99 15.10
CA VAL A 116 -14.31 -1.48 16.45
C VAL A 116 -14.94 -0.34 17.25
N GLU A 117 -15.88 -0.67 18.14
CA GLU A 117 -16.69 0.26 18.95
C GLU A 117 -16.01 1.61 19.27
N GLY A 118 -16.58 2.69 18.74
CA GLY A 118 -16.14 4.06 18.98
C GLY A 118 -16.19 4.94 17.73
N LYS A 119 -16.31 6.26 17.92
CA LYS A 119 -16.20 7.27 16.83
C LYS A 119 -14.76 7.73 16.59
N THR A 120 -13.78 7.02 17.15
CA THR A 120 -12.37 7.39 17.05
C THR A 120 -11.89 7.19 15.63
N LYS A 121 -11.26 8.20 15.06
CA LYS A 121 -10.60 8.09 13.76
C LYS A 121 -9.17 7.58 13.94
N LEU A 122 -8.78 6.61 13.14
CA LEU A 122 -7.47 5.96 13.18
C LEU A 122 -6.64 6.39 11.97
N PRO A 123 -5.34 6.67 12.15
CA PRO A 123 -4.49 7.12 11.05
C PRO A 123 -4.31 6.00 10.02
N ILE A 124 -4.33 6.38 8.75
CA ILE A 124 -3.97 5.51 7.63
C ILE A 124 -2.68 5.99 6.97
N GLY A 125 -1.94 5.04 6.39
CA GLY A 125 -0.64 5.28 5.78
C GLY A 125 -0.56 4.79 4.35
N ARG A 126 0.17 5.56 3.54
CA ARG A 126 0.61 5.17 2.20
C ARG A 126 2.07 4.76 2.26
N GLN A 127 2.39 3.66 1.60
CA GLN A 127 3.75 3.20 1.37
C GLN A 127 4.16 3.55 -0.07
N ILE A 128 5.31 4.20 -0.23
CA ILE A 128 5.96 4.52 -1.50
C ILE A 128 7.23 3.67 -1.58
N ILE A 129 7.38 2.92 -2.65
CA ILE A 129 8.49 2.00 -2.88
C ILE A 129 9.21 2.43 -4.15
N SER A 130 10.55 2.46 -4.13
CA SER A 130 11.36 2.73 -5.31
C SER A 130 12.20 1.53 -5.71
N LYS A 131 12.97 1.71 -6.80
CA LYS A 131 13.95 0.74 -7.27
C LYS A 131 15.11 0.74 -6.28
N ASN A 132 15.98 -0.27 -6.39
CA ASN A 132 17.23 -0.29 -5.63
C ASN A 132 17.98 1.03 -5.79
N TYR A 133 18.43 1.58 -4.66
CA TYR A 133 19.13 2.88 -4.57
C TYR A 133 18.29 4.10 -5.02
N GLY A 134 16.97 3.96 -5.06
CA GLY A 134 16.01 4.98 -5.48
C GLY A 134 15.45 5.87 -4.35
N GLU A 135 16.10 5.93 -3.18
CA GLU A 135 15.61 6.67 -2.00
C GLU A 135 15.25 8.12 -2.32
N THR A 136 16.02 8.75 -3.22
CA THR A 136 15.76 10.13 -3.68
C THR A 136 14.38 10.26 -4.31
N GLU A 137 13.93 9.28 -5.11
CA GLU A 137 12.61 9.31 -5.74
C GLU A 137 11.49 9.12 -4.72
N VAL A 138 11.72 8.27 -3.72
CA VAL A 138 10.79 8.11 -2.59
C VAL A 138 10.61 9.42 -1.83
N TYR A 139 11.71 10.12 -1.50
CA TYR A 139 11.64 11.39 -0.79
C TYR A 139 11.02 12.50 -1.62
N LYS A 140 11.32 12.58 -2.92
CA LYS A 140 10.68 13.56 -3.83
C LYS A 140 9.18 13.36 -3.88
N ALA A 141 8.71 12.12 -4.04
CA ALA A 141 7.29 11.80 -4.11
C ALA A 141 6.58 12.10 -2.78
N ALA A 142 7.18 11.73 -1.66
CA ALA A 142 6.64 12.03 -0.33
C ALA A 142 6.56 13.55 -0.09
N HIS A 143 7.62 14.29 -0.39
CA HIS A 143 7.67 15.75 -0.26
C HIS A 143 6.63 16.44 -1.16
N ALA A 144 6.47 15.98 -2.40
CA ALA A 144 5.45 16.49 -3.30
C ALA A 144 4.03 16.22 -2.78
N TRP A 145 3.79 15.06 -2.15
CA TRP A 145 2.52 14.77 -1.52
C TRP A 145 2.24 15.68 -0.31
N GLU A 146 3.17 15.76 0.64
CA GLU A 146 3.01 16.52 1.88
C GLU A 146 2.83 18.03 1.63
N ASN A 147 3.49 18.59 0.61
CA ASN A 147 3.31 20.01 0.26
C ASN A 147 1.96 20.34 -0.37
N ASN A 148 1.31 19.35 -1.00
CA ASN A 148 0.05 19.56 -1.72
C ASN A 148 -1.17 19.07 -0.94
N ASN A 149 -0.98 18.31 0.15
CA ASN A 149 -2.07 17.68 0.89
C ASN A 149 -1.80 17.77 2.40
N ASP A 150 -2.75 18.35 3.14
CA ASP A 150 -2.74 18.29 4.61
C ASP A 150 -3.41 17.01 5.10
N TRP A 151 -2.60 16.01 5.45
CA TRP A 151 -3.08 14.71 5.89
C TRP A 151 -3.90 14.75 7.20
N HIS A 152 -3.85 15.84 7.98
CA HIS A 152 -4.70 15.97 9.17
C HIS A 152 -6.16 16.21 8.82
N THR A 153 -6.40 16.90 7.70
CA THR A 153 -7.72 17.31 7.25
C THR A 153 -8.21 16.55 6.03
N PHE A 154 -7.32 15.80 5.37
CA PHE A 154 -7.63 14.90 4.25
C PHE A 154 -8.53 13.74 4.71
N ALA A 155 -9.84 13.96 4.64
CA ALA A 155 -10.90 13.02 4.96
C ALA A 155 -11.42 12.34 3.70
#